data_AF-A0AAE3SLJ6-F1
#
_entry.id   AF-A0AAE3SLJ6-F1
#
_cell.length_a   1.000
_cell.length_b   1.000
_cell.length_c   1.000
_cell.angle_alpha   90.00
_cell.angle_beta   90.00
_cell.angle_gamma   90.00
#
_symmetry.space_group_name_H-M   'P 1'
#
loop_
_entity.id
_entity.type
_entity.pdbx_description
1 polymer ?
#
loop_
_entity_poly.entity_id
_entity_poly.type
_entity_poly.pdbx_seq_one_letter_code
_entity_poly.pdbx_strand_id
1 'polypeptide(L)' 'MILPRTILKQDLAKKLYPQSSNTTSAMQLLRKEIKQSPELTSKLDLLARNRRAHYYTLKELEVILEHFCISQEEFERL' A
#
# COMPACT_ATOMS: atom_id res chain seq x y z
N MET A 1 4.53 16.45 -6.69
CA MET A 1 5.68 15.79 -7.36
C MET A 1 5.14 14.66 -8.22
N ILE A 2 5.89 14.10 -9.18
CA ILE A 2 5.40 12.96 -9.96
C ILE A 2 5.61 11.70 -9.11
N LEU A 3 4.56 11.20 -8.48
CA LEU A 3 4.58 9.88 -7.83
C LEU A 3 5.09 8.86 -8.87
N PRO A 4 6.06 8.00 -8.49
CA PRO A 4 6.55 6.99 -9.41
C PRO A 4 5.38 6.08 -9.82
N ARG A 5 5.38 5.64 -11.09
CA ARG A 5 4.32 4.77 -11.65
C ARG A 5 4.09 3.49 -10.84
N THR A 6 5.09 3.07 -10.06
CA THR A 6 5.06 1.94 -9.15
C THR A 6 5.79 2.29 -7.85
N ILE A 7 5.35 1.69 -6.73
CA ILE A 7 6.00 1.80 -5.42
C ILE A 7 6.26 0.40 -4.86
N LEU A 8 7.39 0.19 -4.19
CA LEU A 8 7.65 -1.09 -3.54
C LEU A 8 6.73 -1.29 -2.34
N LYS A 9 6.24 -2.51 -2.13
CA LYS A 9 5.37 -2.85 -0.99
C LYS A 9 6.04 -2.52 0.36
N GLN A 10 7.36 -2.66 0.41
CA GLN A 10 8.15 -2.34 1.59
C GLN A 10 8.21 -0.83 1.89
N ASP A 11 8.30 0.00 0.86
CA ASP A 11 8.41 1.45 1.02
C ASP A 11 7.07 2.04 1.45
N LEU A 12 5.98 1.55 0.83
CA LEU A 12 4.62 1.84 1.26
C LEU A 12 4.41 1.47 2.72
N ALA A 13 4.79 0.25 3.11
CA ALA A 13 4.64 -0.22 4.48
C ALA A 13 5.44 0.62 5.48
N LYS A 14 6.68 1.02 5.15
CA LYS A 14 7.51 1.88 6.03
C LYS A 14 6.88 3.26 6.23
N LYS A 15 6.36 3.88 5.16
CA LYS A 15 5.70 5.18 5.24
C LYS A 15 4.40 5.14 6.05
N LEU A 16 3.60 4.08 5.86
CA LEU A 16 2.33 3.92 6.60
C LEU A 16 2.54 3.51 8.07
N TYR A 17 3.60 2.76 8.36
CA TYR A 17 3.88 2.25 9.71
C TYR A 17 5.30 2.64 10.16
N PRO A 18 5.59 3.93 10.35
CA PRO A 18 6.93 4.38 10.77
C PRO A 18 7.30 3.90 12.18
N GLN A 19 6.31 3.54 13.00
CA GLN A 19 6.50 3.00 14.35
C GLN A 19 6.93 1.51 14.36
N SER A 20 6.84 0.82 13.22
CA SER A 20 7.26 -0.59 13.15
C SER A 20 8.77 -0.71 13.22
N SER A 21 9.25 -1.54 14.15
CA SER A 21 10.68 -1.73 14.42
C SER A 21 11.46 -2.31 13.25
N ASN A 22 10.79 -2.97 12.29
CA ASN A 22 11.41 -3.48 11.08
C ASN A 22 10.42 -3.49 9.89
N THR A 23 10.98 -3.49 8.67
CA THR A 23 10.23 -3.49 7.40
C THR A 23 9.28 -4.68 7.27
N THR A 24 9.68 -5.85 7.78
CA THR A 24 8.90 -7.08 7.67
C THR A 24 7.62 -7.00 8.50
N SER A 25 7.70 -6.45 9.71
CA SER A 25 6.58 -6.19 10.61
C SER A 25 5.63 -5.17 10.00
N ALA A 26 6.16 -4.06 9.46
CA ALA A 26 5.36 -3.07 8.74
C ALA A 26 4.60 -3.71 7.56
N MET A 27 5.28 -4.56 6.78
CA MET A 27 4.65 -5.29 5.68
C MET A 27 3.60 -6.29 6.16
N GLN A 28 3.80 -6.95 7.31
CA GLN A 28 2.80 -7.84 7.89
C GLN A 28 1.56 -7.08 8.36
N LEU A 29 1.71 -5.91 8.97
CA LEU A 29 0.60 -5.05 9.34
C LEU A 29 -0.21 -4.64 8.10
N LEU A 30 0.47 -4.14 7.06
CA LEU A 30 -0.20 -3.79 5.80
C LEU A 30 -0.97 -4.98 5.20
N ARG A 31 -0.38 -6.18 5.18
CA ARG A 31 -1.06 -7.39 4.68
C ARG A 31 -2.25 -7.78 5.55
N LYS A 32 -2.15 -7.60 6.86
CA LYS A 32 -3.23 -7.91 7.80
C LYS A 32 -4.42 -6.98 7.59
N GLU A 33 -4.19 -5.67 7.48
CA GLU A 33 -5.22 -4.68 7.16
C GLU A 33 -5.90 -4.98 5.82
N ILE A 34 -5.10 -5.22 4.77
CA ILE A 34 -5.65 -5.61 3.45
C ILE A 34 -6.54 -6.84 3.59
N LYS A 35 -6.09 -7.88 4.30
CA LYS A 35 -6.85 -9.12 4.50
C LYS A 35 -8.11 -8.91 5.36
N GLN A 36 -8.09 -7.97 6.29
CA GLN A 36 -9.24 -7.64 7.13
C GLN A 36 -10.31 -6.86 6.37
N SER A 37 -9.93 -6.13 5.31
CA SER A 37 -10.84 -5.43 4.42
C SER A 37 -11.10 -6.25 3.14
N PRO A 38 -12.20 -7.04 3.07
CA PRO A 38 -12.53 -7.81 1.88
C PRO A 38 -12.75 -6.91 0.66
N GLU A 39 -13.28 -5.70 0.85
CA GLU A 39 -13.47 -4.73 -0.23
C GLU A 39 -12.13 -4.28 -0.84
N LEU A 40 -11.15 -3.93 0.02
CA LEU A 40 -9.80 -3.57 -0.43
C LEU A 40 -9.13 -4.75 -1.15
N THR A 41 -9.26 -5.95 -0.59
CA THR A 41 -8.72 -7.17 -1.21
C THR A 41 -9.31 -7.41 -2.60
N SER A 42 -10.64 -7.27 -2.77
CA SER A 42 -11.29 -7.46 -4.07
C SER A 42 -10.88 -6.40 -5.09
N LYS A 43 -10.83 -5.11 -4.70
CA LYS A 43 -10.36 -4.04 -5.60
C LYS A 43 -8.91 -4.27 -6.02
N LEU A 44 -8.05 -4.66 -5.09
CA LEU A 44 -6.67 -5.01 -5.39
C LEU A 44 -6.57 -6.25 -6.29
N ASP A 45 -7.37 -7.29 -6.09
CA ASP A 45 -7.34 -8.48 -6.96
C ASP A 45 -7.81 -8.17 -8.40
N LEU A 46 -8.72 -7.21 -8.58
CA LEU A 46 -9.14 -6.74 -9.91
C LEU A 46 -8.06 -5.90 -10.61
N LEU A 47 -7.27 -5.13 -9.85
CA LEU A 47 -6.20 -4.28 -10.37
C LEU A 47 -4.87 -5.02 -10.54
N ALA A 48 -4.59 -5.97 -9.65
CA ALA A 48 -3.34 -6.70 -9.57
C ALA A 48 -3.30 -7.78 -10.65
N ARG A 49 -2.81 -7.41 -11.84
CA ARG A 49 -2.51 -8.38 -12.91
C ARG A 49 -1.51 -9.45 -12.46
N ASN A 50 -0.67 -9.16 -11.45
CA ASN A 50 0.24 -10.12 -10.82
C ASN A 50 0.39 -9.86 -9.31
N ARG A 51 -0.38 -10.60 -8.49
CA ARG A 51 -0.37 -10.49 -7.02
C ARG A 51 0.99 -10.77 -6.37
N ARG A 52 1.86 -11.52 -7.04
CA ARG A 52 3.22 -11.87 -6.58
C ARG A 52 4.24 -10.76 -6.81
N ALA A 53 3.88 -9.66 -7.48
CA ALA A 53 4.77 -8.52 -7.63
C ALA A 53 5.17 -7.97 -6.24
N HIS A 54 6.44 -7.58 -6.12
CA HIS A 54 6.97 -6.90 -4.93
C HIS A 54 6.68 -5.38 -4.92
N TYR A 55 5.90 -4.91 -5.89
CA TYR A 55 5.47 -3.53 -6.04
C TYR A 55 3.94 -3.43 -6.13
N TYR A 56 3.45 -2.23 -5.86
CA TYR A 56 2.11 -1.75 -6.22
C TYR A 56 2.23 -0.75 -7.36
N THR A 57 1.31 -0.81 -8.30
CA THR A 57 1.09 0.22 -9.31
C THR A 57 0.43 1.45 -8.70
N LEU A 58 0.48 2.59 -9.40
CA LEU A 58 -0.18 3.82 -8.97
C LEU A 58 -1.67 3.59 -8.64
N LYS A 59 -2.39 2.80 -9.45
CA LYS A 59 -3.81 2.48 -9.22
C LYS A 59 -4.02 1.65 -7.95
N GLU A 60 -3.17 0.65 -7.72
CA GLU A 60 -3.23 -0.15 -6.48
C GLU A 60 -2.90 0.72 -5.26
N LEU A 61 -1.93 1.63 -5.39
CA LEU A 61 -1.58 2.59 -4.34
C LEU A 61 -2.75 3.51 -4.03
N GLU A 62 -3.42 4.08 -5.04
CA GLU A 62 -4.60 4.94 -4.86
C GLU A 62 -5.70 4.25 -4.05
N VAL A 63 -6.03 3.00 -4.40
CA VAL A 63 -7.05 2.24 -3.67
C VAL A 63 -6.63 1.96 -2.23
N ILE A 64 -5.34 1.66 -2.00
CA ILE A 64 -4.82 1.46 -0.65
C ILE A 64 -4.90 2.76 0.16
N LEU A 65 -4.44 3.87 -0.41
CA LEU A 65 -4.46 5.18 0.25
C LEU A 65 -5.89 5.65 0.56
N GLU A 66 -6.83 5.45 -0.37
CA GLU A 66 -8.25 5.71 -0.17
C GLU A 66 -8.81 4.92 1.02
N HIS A 67 -8.43 3.63 1.15
CA HIS A 67 -8.83 2.81 2.28
C HIS A 67 -8.27 3.31 3.62
N PHE A 68 -7.06 3.84 3.63
CA PHE A 68 -6.47 4.46 4.82
C PHE A 68 -6.95 5.91 5.05
N CYS A 69 -7.85 6.42 4.19
CA CYS A 69 -8.25 7.84 4.17
C CYS A 69 -7.06 8.80 4.10
N ILE A 70 -6.00 8.42 3.40
CA ILE A 70 -4.79 9.22 3.21
C ILE A 70 -4.81 9.78 1.78
N SER A 71 -4.61 11.08 1.64
CA SER A 71 -4.45 11.71 0.33
C SER A 71 -3.06 11.41 -0.24
N GLN A 72 -2.92 11.42 -1.57
CA GLN A 72 -1.59 11.28 -2.21
C GLN A 72 -0.58 12.31 -1.68
N GLU A 73 -1.03 13.55 -1.48
CA GLU A 73 -0.19 14.63 -0.93
C GLU A 73 0.25 14.37 0.51
N GLU A 74 -0.61 13.79 1.34
CA GLU A 74 -0.28 13.41 2.71
C GLU A 74 0.71 12.25 2.73
N PHE A 75 0.53 11.29 1.83
CA PHE A 75 1.47 10.18 1.66
C PHE A 75 2.86 10.62 1.16
N GLU A 76 2.94 11.67 0.35
CA GLU A 76 4.22 12.29 -0.03
C GLU A 76 4.91 12.95 1.18
N ARG A 77 4.14 13.47 2.14
CA ARG A 77 4.65 14.17 3.33
C ARG A 77 4.98 13.26 4.52
N LEU A 78 4.52 12.01 4.51
CA LEU A 78 4.93 10.94 5.45
C LEU A 78 6.36 10.46 5.19
#